data_AF-A0A5S4G6K4-F1
#
_entry.id   AF-A0A5S4G6K4-F1
#
_cell.length_a   1.000
_cell.length_b   1.000
_cell.length_c   1.000
_cell.angle_alpha   90.00
_cell.angle_beta   90.00
_cell.angle_gamma   90.00
#
_symmetry.space_group_name_H-M   'P 1'
#
loop_
_entity.id
_entity.type
_entity.pdbx_description
1 polymer ?
#
loop_
_entity_poly.entity_id
_entity_poly.type
_entity_poly.pdbx_seq_one_letter_code
_entity_poly.pdbx_strand_id
1 'polypeptide(L)' 'MGLLTAIMAWPLVPLRGVVWLAERIQEQAEREFNNPMAVRRQLEEIEAARAAGEISEEEQNHLYEQVLQRVTGNRR' A
#
# COMPACT_ATOMS: atom_id res chain seq x y z
N MET A 1 2.58 -5.73 -44.98
CA MET A 1 2.39 -7.01 -44.26
C MET A 1 2.08 -6.75 -42.78
N GLY A 2 0.92 -6.17 -42.46
CA GLY A 2 0.61 -5.73 -41.08
C GLY A 2 -0.87 -5.85 -40.71
N LEU A 3 -1.77 -5.69 -41.69
CA LEU A 3 -3.21 -5.86 -41.49
C LEU A 3 -3.62 -7.32 -41.24
N LEU A 4 -3.08 -8.28 -42.00
CA LEU A 4 -3.37 -9.71 -41.78
C LEU A 4 -2.86 -10.20 -40.42
N THR A 5 -1.66 -9.76 -40.02
CA THR A 5 -1.10 -10.03 -38.70
C THR A 5 -1.93 -9.38 -37.59
N ALA A 6 -2.43 -8.15 -37.80
CA ALA A 6 -3.30 -7.47 -36.85
C ALA A 6 -4.65 -8.17 -36.69
N ILE A 7 -5.25 -8.69 -37.77
CA ILE A 7 -6.49 -9.48 -37.72
C ILE A 7 -6.27 -10.80 -36.99
N MET A 8 -5.14 -11.47 -37.22
CA MET A 8 -4.80 -12.73 -36.56
C MET A 8 -4.41 -12.54 -35.09
N ALA A 9 -3.88 -11.37 -34.72
CA ALA A 9 -3.58 -10.99 -33.35
C ALA A 9 -4.76 -10.29 -32.64
N TRP A 10 -5.82 -9.92 -33.37
CA TRP A 10 -7.01 -9.28 -32.81
C TRP A 10 -7.68 -10.12 -31.71
N PRO A 11 -7.76 -11.47 -31.81
CA PRO A 11 -8.28 -12.30 -30.72
C PRO A 11 -7.48 -12.22 -29.41
N LEU A 12 -6.23 -11.73 -29.45
CA LEU A 12 -5.36 -11.56 -28.28
C LEU A 12 -5.48 -10.15 -27.65
N VAL A 13 -6.25 -9.24 -28.25
CA VAL A 13 -6.53 -7.91 -27.70
C VAL A 13 -7.16 -7.96 -26.30
N PRO A 14 -8.07 -8.88 -25.96
CA PRO A 14 -8.60 -9.02 -24.60
C PRO A 14 -7.51 -9.32 -23.56
N LEU A 15 -6.50 -10.14 -23.89
CA LEU A 15 -5.38 -10.43 -22.97
C LEU A 15 -4.58 -9.17 -22.67
N ARG A 16 -4.35 -8.30 -23.67
CA ARG A 16 -3.68 -7.00 -23.44
C ARG A 16 -4.49 -6.07 -22.53
N GLY A 17 -5.82 -6.12 -22.62
CA GLY A 17 -6.70 -5.37 -21.72
C GLY A 17 -6.58 -5.84 -20.27
N VAL A 18 -6.47 -7.15 -20.04
CA VAL A 18 -6.25 -7.72 -18.70
C VAL A 18 -4.89 -7.31 -18.14
N VAL A 19 -3.83 -7.34 -18.95
CA VAL A 19 -2.48 -6.91 -18.52
C VAL A 19 -2.47 -5.43 -18.14
N TRP A 20 -3.04 -4.55 -18.97
CA TRP A 20 -3.15 -3.13 -18.67
C TRP A 20 -3.94 -2.84 -17.39
N LEU A 21 -5.01 -3.60 -17.16
CA LEU A 21 -5.80 -3.50 -15.94
C LEU A 21 -5.01 -4.02 -14.71
N ALA A 22 -4.27 -5.11 -14.87
CA ALA A 22 -3.40 -5.64 -13.82
C ALA A 22 -2.29 -4.65 -13.45
N GLU A 23 -1.66 -4.00 -14.43
CA GLU A 23 -0.67 -2.92 -14.21
C GLU A 23 -1.31 -1.74 -13.48
N ARG A 24 -2.53 -1.33 -13.86
CA ARG A 24 -3.24 -0.24 -13.18
C ARG A 24 -3.65 -0.61 -11.76
N ILE A 25 -4.12 -1.83 -11.54
CA ILE A 25 -4.42 -2.34 -10.20
C ILE A 25 -3.12 -2.45 -9.39
N GLN A 26 -2.01 -2.86 -9.98
CA GLN A 26 -0.69 -2.91 -9.34
C GLN A 26 -0.21 -1.51 -8.96
N GLU A 27 -0.34 -0.50 -9.82
CA GLU A 27 0.02 0.88 -9.51
C GLU A 27 -0.87 1.49 -8.41
N GLN A 28 -2.16 1.15 -8.39
CA GLN A 28 -3.06 1.60 -7.31
C GLN A 28 -2.77 0.83 -6.03
N ALA A 29 -2.47 -0.46 -6.12
CA ALA A 29 -2.00 -1.25 -4.99
C ALA A 29 -0.63 -0.75 -4.51
N GLU A 30 0.32 -0.33 -5.33
CA GLU A 30 1.56 0.26 -4.79
C GLU A 30 1.32 1.57 -4.05
N ARG A 31 0.26 2.30 -4.41
CA ARG A 31 -0.20 3.51 -3.72
C ARG A 31 -0.99 3.22 -2.43
N GLU A 32 -1.78 2.15 -2.40
CA GLU A 32 -2.70 1.79 -1.31
C GLU A 32 -2.12 0.72 -0.35
N PHE A 33 -1.25 -0.14 -0.87
CA PHE A 33 -0.76 -1.41 -0.30
C PHE A 33 0.69 -1.33 0.21
N ASN A 34 1.44 -0.31 -0.17
CA ASN A 34 2.49 0.17 0.72
C ASN A 34 1.76 0.90 1.85
N ASN A 35 2.03 0.54 3.10
CA ASN A 35 1.22 0.91 4.26
C ASN A 35 1.69 2.19 5.02
N PRO A 36 2.30 3.25 4.42
CA PRO A 36 2.80 4.36 5.22
C PRO A 36 1.69 5.29 5.72
N MET A 37 0.54 5.38 5.04
CA MET A 37 -0.54 6.29 5.45
C MET A 37 -1.24 5.82 6.73
N ALA A 38 -1.49 4.51 6.86
CA ALA A 38 -2.08 3.94 8.07
C ALA A 38 -1.13 4.04 9.28
N VAL A 39 0.16 3.82 9.05
CA VAL A 39 1.20 3.98 10.07
C VAL A 39 1.31 5.44 10.51
N ARG A 40 1.30 6.39 9.57
CA ARG A 40 1.32 7.83 9.88
C ARG A 40 0.12 8.25 10.73
N ARG A 41 -1.09 7.83 10.37
CA ARG A 41 -2.30 8.12 11.19
C ARG A 41 -2.18 7.57 12.62
N GLN A 42 -1.71 6.33 12.78
CA GLN A 42 -1.51 5.76 14.12
C GLN A 42 -0.45 6.53 14.94
N LEU A 43 0.63 6.99 14.30
CA LEU A 43 1.64 7.81 14.98
C LEU A 43 1.09 9.18 15.39
N GLU A 44 0.29 9.81 14.52
CA GLU A 44 -0.41 11.07 14.82
C GLU A 44 -1.40 10.93 15.99
N GLU A 45 -2.14 9.81 16.06
CA GLU A 45 -3.04 9.50 17.18
C GLU A 45 -2.27 9.35 18.50
N ILE A 46 -1.12 8.67 18.48
CA ILE A 46 -0.25 8.51 19.66
C ILE A 46 0.32 9.88 20.11
N GLU A 47 0.75 10.74 19.17
CA GLU A 47 1.22 12.09 19.48
C GLU A 47 0.11 12.97 20.05
N ALA A 48 -1.10 12.89 19.49
CA ALA A 48 -2.26 13.62 19.97
C ALA A 48 -2.63 13.20 21.40
N ALA A 49 -2.62 11.89 21.69
CA ALA A 49 -2.86 11.35 23.03
C ALA A 49 -1.79 11.81 24.03
N ARG A 50 -0.51 11.85 23.64
CA ARG A 50 0.58 12.38 24.48
C ARG A 50 0.43 13.88 24.72
N ALA A 51 0.08 14.65 23.68
CA ALA A 51 -0.15 16.08 23.79
C ALA A 51 -1.38 16.43 24.65
N ALA A 52 -2.40 15.56 24.64
CA ALA A 52 -3.55 15.64 25.53
C ALA A 52 -3.24 15.18 26.97
N GLY A 53 -2.06 14.60 27.21
CA GLY A 53 -1.68 14.04 28.52
C GLY A 53 -2.39 12.74 28.88
N GLU A 54 -3.00 12.06 27.90
CA GLU A 54 -3.73 10.81 28.08
C GLU A 54 -2.79 9.60 28.22
N ILE A 55 -1.55 9.71 27.73
CA ILE A 55 -0.52 8.68 27.83
C ILE A 55 0.79 9.26 28.35
N SER A 56 1.53 8.46 29.13
CA SER A 56 2.87 8.82 29.61
C SER A 56 3.94 8.59 28.53
N GLU A 57 5.14 9.15 28.72
CA GLU A 57 6.24 8.97 27.76
C GLU A 57 6.68 7.52 27.59
N GLU A 58 6.68 6.73 28.68
CA GLU A 58 7.01 5.30 28.63
C GLU A 58 5.98 4.53 27.80
N GLU A 59 4.71 4.87 27.96
CA GLU A 59 3.58 4.26 27.29
C GLU A 59 3.56 4.62 25.80
N GLN A 60 3.90 5.86 25.46
CA GLN A 60 4.09 6.29 24.07
C GLN A 60 5.21 5.49 23.38
N ASN A 61 6.36 5.32 24.03
CA ASN A 61 7.48 4.56 23.47
C ASN A 61 7.09 3.10 23.21
N HIS A 62 6.34 2.49 24.12
CA HIS A 62 5.84 1.13 23.95
C HIS A 62 4.84 1.01 22.78
N LEU A 63 3.97 2.01 22.59
CA LEU A 63 3.06 2.05 21.44
C LEU A 63 3.82 2.23 20.12
N TYR A 64 4.85 3.08 20.08
CA TYR A 64 5.72 3.23 18.92
C TYR A 64 6.46 1.95 18.56
N GLU A 65 6.99 1.22 19.54
CA GLU A 65 7.67 -0.04 19.31
C GLU A 65 6.73 -1.10 18.70
N GLN A 66 5.48 -1.18 19.18
CA GLN A 66 4.46 -2.07 18.62
C GLN A 66 4.12 -1.73 17.15
N VAL A 67 3.98 -0.44 16.83
CA VAL A 67 3.73 0.01 15.46
C VAL A 67 4.93 -0.36 14.57
N LEU A 68 6.16 -0.15 15.05
CA LEU A 68 7.39 -0.50 14.33
C LEU A 68 7.49 -2.02 14.08
N GLN A 69 7.18 -2.83 15.09
CA GLN A 69 7.21 -4.29 15.03
C GLN A 69 6.18 -4.85 14.05
N ARG A 70 4.99 -4.24 13.96
CA ARG A 70 3.97 -4.63 12.96
C ARG A 70 4.46 -4.38 11.53
N VAL A 71 5.07 -3.23 11.27
CA VAL A 71 5.55 -2.85 9.93
C VAL A 71 6.76 -3.67 9.48
N THR A 72 7.66 -3.99 10.40
CA THR A 72 8.87 -4.77 10.12
C THR A 72 8.64 -6.28 10.17
N GLY A 73 7.74 -6.74 11.05
CA GLY A 73 7.37 -8.14 11.20
C GLY A 73 6.53 -8.69 10.04
N ASN A 74 5.76 -7.84 9.34
CA ASN A 74 4.97 -8.20 8.16
C ASN A 74 5.79 -8.33 6.87
N ARG A 75 7.13 -8.26 6.96
CA ARG A 75 8.06 -8.25 5.81
C ARG A 75 8.85 -9.57 5.67
N ARG A 76 8.34 -10.68 6.22
CA ARG A 76 8.92 -12.03 6.13
C ARG A 76 8.06 -12.96 5.29
#